data_AF-A0A4S8YR85-F1
#
_entry.id   AF-A0A4S8YR85-F1
#
_cell.length_a   1.000
_cell.length_b   1.000
_cell.length_c   1.000
_cell.angle_alpha   90.00
_cell.angle_beta   90.00
_cell.angle_gamma   90.00
#
_symmetry.space_group_name_H-M   'P 1'
#
loop_
_entity.id
_entity.type
_entity.pdbx_description
1 polymer ?
#
loop_
_entity_poly.entity_id
_entity_poly.type
_entity_poly.pdbx_seq_one_letter_code
_entity_poly.pdbx_strand_id
1 'polypeptide(L)'
;MNKGLNKPGRLSEILTALLIEAAAARAMLDEIHPSLQTPYHDSNVYTLGQVNTTDKAGAGTHNAVIASGRPGTANAATVANDMLRTFSWLRIGLMVGIAGGVWSPESDVSLGGVVVGIHPTGEVGIIQYDYCRSIQDKAFVKTGAINKTPGILLNAVTAVQAEQLFYDLPDTKCISNLGREYAKKFAKRSAEGRLFHASYTHRVV
;
A
#
# COMPACT_ATOMS: atom_id res chain seq x y z
N MET A 1 8.22 -1.90 30.38
CA MET A 1 7.02 -2.75 30.56
C MET A 1 6.08 -2.48 29.39
N ASN A 2 6.16 -3.31 28.35
CA ASN A 2 5.64 -3.04 27.00
C ASN A 2 4.25 -3.67 26.80
N LYS A 3 3.22 -3.18 27.51
CA LYS A 3 1.92 -3.87 27.62
C LYS A 3 0.90 -3.56 26.50
N GLY A 4 1.23 -2.69 25.52
CA GLY A 4 0.30 -2.27 24.47
C GLY A 4 0.30 -3.13 23.20
N LEU A 5 1.47 -3.54 22.73
CA LEU A 5 1.63 -4.25 21.45
C LEU A 5 1.47 -5.78 21.54
N ASN A 6 1.32 -6.32 22.74
CA ASN A 6 1.28 -7.78 22.98
C ASN A 6 -0.13 -8.38 23.00
N LYS A 7 -1.16 -7.62 22.59
CA LYS A 7 -2.47 -8.21 22.32
C LYS A 7 -2.42 -8.83 20.92
N PRO A 8 -3.00 -10.04 20.71
CA PRO A 8 -3.11 -10.66 19.39
C PRO A 8 -4.15 -9.93 18.54
N GLY A 9 -3.89 -8.65 18.23
CA GLY A 9 -4.56 -7.92 17.17
C GLY A 9 -4.09 -8.42 15.81
N ARG A 10 -4.85 -8.14 14.76
CA ARG A 10 -4.40 -8.35 13.38
C ARG A 10 -3.41 -7.23 13.06
N LEU A 11 -2.16 -7.59 12.79
CA LEU A 11 -1.03 -6.68 12.67
C LEU A 11 -0.57 -6.59 11.22
N SER A 12 -0.42 -5.36 10.73
CA SER A 12 0.01 -5.08 9.35
C SER A 12 1.21 -4.14 9.32
N GLU A 13 2.17 -4.44 8.45
CA GLU A 13 3.24 -3.52 8.07
C GLU A 13 2.78 -2.68 6.88
N ILE A 14 3.12 -1.39 6.91
CA ILE A 14 2.91 -0.45 5.82
C ILE A 14 4.26 0.15 5.44
N LEU A 15 4.71 -0.15 4.24
CA LEU A 15 5.91 0.42 3.65
C LEU A 15 5.53 1.59 2.72
N THR A 16 6.17 2.73 2.94
CA THR A 16 5.99 3.95 2.13
C THR A 16 7.33 4.40 1.56
N ALA A 17 7.33 4.89 0.32
CA ALA A 17 8.55 5.26 -0.41
C ALA A 17 8.84 6.78 -0.38
N LEU A 18 7.81 7.59 -0.17
CA LEU A 18 7.90 9.05 -0.14
C LEU A 18 7.42 9.63 1.19
N LEU A 19 7.98 10.79 1.55
CA LEU A 19 7.58 11.53 2.75
C LEU A 19 6.08 11.82 2.78
N ILE A 20 5.47 12.14 1.64
CA ILE A 20 4.05 12.45 1.55
C ILE A 20 3.18 11.21 1.80
N GLU A 21 3.63 10.04 1.36
CA GLU A 21 2.96 8.75 1.58
C GLU A 21 3.04 8.36 3.04
N ALA A 22 4.23 8.49 3.65
CA ALA A 22 4.44 8.27 5.08
C ALA A 22 3.56 9.19 5.93
N ALA A 23 3.47 10.47 5.56
CA ALA A 23 2.63 11.44 6.25
C ALA A 23 1.13 11.09 6.12
N ALA A 24 0.69 10.66 4.93
CA ALA A 24 -0.68 10.21 4.71
C ALA A 24 -0.99 8.93 5.52
N ALA A 25 -0.11 7.93 5.49
CA ALA A 25 -0.26 6.70 6.26
C ALA A 25 -0.34 6.98 7.77
N ARG A 26 0.54 7.84 8.28
CA ARG A 26 0.49 8.30 9.67
C ARG A 26 -0.80 9.04 10.00
N ALA A 27 -1.33 9.82 9.06
CA ALA A 27 -2.59 10.52 9.23
C ALA A 27 -3.82 9.57 9.29
N MET A 28 -3.68 8.34 8.79
CA MET A 28 -4.75 7.34 8.87
C MET A 28 -4.80 6.61 10.24
N LEU A 29 -3.83 6.82 11.12
CA LEU A 29 -3.82 6.20 12.45
C LEU A 29 -4.81 6.90 13.40
N ASP A 30 -5.53 6.09 14.16
CA ASP A 30 -6.37 6.49 15.27
C ASP A 30 -5.54 6.90 16.49
N GLU A 31 -4.54 6.08 16.81
CA GLU A 31 -3.62 6.30 17.92
C GLU A 31 -2.18 6.09 17.43
N ILE A 32 -1.25 6.93 17.91
CA ILE A 32 0.20 6.74 17.73
C ILE A 32 0.76 6.21 19.03
N HIS A 33 1.42 5.06 18.96
CA HIS A 33 2.07 4.46 20.12
C HIS A 33 3.50 4.98 20.31
N PRO A 34 4.07 4.85 21.52
CA PRO A 34 5.47 5.14 21.76
C PRO A 34 6.40 4.32 20.85
N SER A 35 7.54 4.92 20.48
CA SER A 35 8.56 4.21 19.72
C SER A 35 9.11 3.03 20.51
N LEU A 36 9.40 1.93 19.80
CA LEU A 36 10.14 0.80 20.35
C LEU A 36 11.64 0.99 20.10
N GLN A 37 12.46 0.39 20.96
CA GLN A 37 13.89 0.32 20.70
C GLN A 37 14.13 -0.53 19.45
N THR A 38 14.79 0.06 18.46
CA THR A 38 15.22 -0.65 17.26
C THR A 38 16.54 -1.35 17.53
N PRO A 39 16.76 -2.56 16.96
CA PRO A 39 18.06 -3.22 17.00
C PRO A 39 19.18 -2.33 16.46
N TYR A 40 20.41 -2.47 16.96
CA TYR A 40 21.55 -1.65 16.54
C TYR A 40 21.83 -1.69 15.02
N HIS A 41 21.52 -2.81 14.37
CA HIS A 41 21.70 -3.01 12.92
C HIS A 41 20.46 -2.62 12.09
N ASP A 42 19.47 -1.99 12.70
CA ASP A 42 18.27 -1.50 12.03
C ASP A 42 18.27 0.03 12.04
N SER A 43 18.54 0.61 10.87
CA SER A 43 18.59 2.06 10.67
C SER A 43 17.25 2.67 10.30
N ASN A 44 16.16 1.89 10.31
CA ASN A 44 14.85 2.40 9.94
C ASN A 44 14.21 3.22 11.06
N VAL A 45 13.32 4.13 10.65
CA VAL A 45 12.48 4.90 11.56
C VAL A 45 11.05 4.40 11.43
N TYR A 46 10.51 3.93 12.55
CA TYR A 46 9.17 3.36 12.61
C TYR A 46 8.18 4.28 13.30
N THR A 47 6.99 4.39 12.72
CA THR A 47 5.81 4.90 13.43
C THR A 47 4.92 3.71 13.76
N LEU A 48 4.67 3.48 15.05
CA LEU A 48 3.75 2.47 15.52
C LEU A 48 2.42 3.13 15.84
N GLY A 49 1.32 2.48 15.50
CA GLY A 49 0.01 2.99 15.86
C GLY A 49 -1.10 1.97 15.65
N GLN A 50 -2.33 2.45 15.81
CA GLN A 50 -3.54 1.67 15.74
C GLN A 50 -4.54 2.34 14.81
N VAL A 51 -5.30 1.52 14.07
CA VAL A 51 -6.48 1.90 13.31
C VAL A 51 -7.69 1.19 13.92
N ASN A 52 -8.75 1.95 14.16
CA ASN A 52 -10.01 1.44 14.67
C ASN A 52 -10.96 1.22 13.49
N THR A 53 -11.53 0.02 13.39
CA THR A 53 -12.52 -0.32 12.38
C THR A 53 -13.88 -0.36 13.05
N THR A 54 -14.80 0.49 12.62
CA THR A 54 -16.22 0.40 12.98
C THR A 54 -16.96 -0.19 11.80
N ASP A 55 -17.01 -1.51 11.70
CA ASP A 55 -17.83 -2.18 10.69
C ASP A 55 -19.17 -2.62 11.31
N LYS A 56 -20.06 -3.18 10.48
CA LYS A 56 -21.35 -3.72 10.94
C LYS A 56 -21.21 -4.97 11.84
N ALA A 57 -20.01 -5.57 11.90
CA ALA A 57 -19.71 -6.74 12.71
C ALA A 57 -19.12 -6.39 14.10
N GLY A 58 -18.74 -5.12 14.32
CA GLY A 58 -18.37 -4.57 15.63
C GLY A 58 -17.21 -3.57 15.58
N ALA A 59 -16.79 -3.09 16.75
CA ALA A 59 -15.59 -2.29 16.89
C ALA A 59 -14.36 -3.22 16.91
N GLY A 60 -13.53 -3.14 15.87
CA GLY A 60 -12.25 -3.83 15.76
C GLY A 60 -11.07 -2.87 15.89
N THR A 61 -9.92 -3.41 16.27
CA THR A 61 -8.67 -2.66 16.36
C THR A 61 -7.54 -3.40 15.64
N HIS A 62 -6.76 -2.65 14.86
CA HIS A 62 -5.67 -3.14 14.04
C HIS A 62 -4.43 -2.32 14.33
N ASN A 63 -3.32 -2.94 14.74
CA ASN A 63 -2.08 -2.18 14.88
C ASN A 63 -1.29 -2.21 13.57
N ALA A 64 -0.68 -1.08 13.26
CA ALA A 64 0.12 -0.88 12.08
C ALA A 64 1.53 -0.41 12.47
N VAL A 65 2.52 -0.89 11.73
CA VAL A 65 3.87 -0.37 11.76
C VAL A 65 4.16 0.27 10.42
N ILE A 66 4.48 1.56 10.42
CA ILE A 66 4.80 2.33 9.21
C ILE A 66 6.30 2.55 9.17
N ALA A 67 6.93 2.16 8.08
CA ALA A 67 8.29 2.59 7.75
C ALA A 67 8.32 3.55 6.57
N SER A 68 9.15 4.58 6.71
CA SER A 68 9.47 5.52 5.64
C SER A 68 10.80 5.12 5.00
N GLY A 69 10.74 4.66 3.77
CA GLY A 69 11.92 4.33 2.97
C GLY A 69 12.37 5.48 2.09
N ARG A 70 13.52 5.29 1.43
CA ARG A 70 13.89 6.07 0.24
C ARG A 70 13.34 5.37 -1.00
N PRO A 71 13.04 6.09 -2.09
CA PRO A 71 12.65 5.47 -3.35
C PRO A 71 13.65 4.42 -3.84
N GLY A 72 13.14 3.42 -4.55
CA GLY A 72 13.92 2.34 -5.17
C GLY A 72 13.63 0.96 -4.59
N THR A 73 13.63 -0.05 -5.47
CA THR A 73 13.30 -1.45 -5.14
C THR A 73 14.27 -2.06 -4.13
N ALA A 74 15.57 -1.81 -4.27
CA ALA A 74 16.59 -2.29 -3.34
C ALA A 74 16.43 -1.69 -1.94
N ASN A 75 16.15 -0.39 -1.86
CA ASN A 75 15.90 0.29 -0.58
C ASN A 75 14.65 -0.28 0.09
N ALA A 76 13.55 -0.41 -0.66
CA ALA A 76 12.30 -1.01 -0.16
C ALA A 76 12.51 -2.43 0.39
N ALA A 77 13.28 -3.26 -0.32
CA ALA A 77 13.61 -4.61 0.13
C ALA A 77 14.42 -4.63 1.43
N THR A 78 15.40 -3.73 1.57
CA THR A 78 16.18 -3.60 2.80
C THR A 78 15.30 -3.18 3.98
N VAL A 79 14.46 -2.15 3.81
CA VAL A 79 13.55 -1.68 4.86
C VAL A 79 12.60 -2.79 5.29
N ALA A 80 11.97 -3.49 4.34
CA ALA A 80 11.06 -4.59 4.64
C ALA A 80 11.76 -5.75 5.38
N ASN A 81 12.97 -6.14 4.95
CA ASN A 81 13.73 -7.20 5.62
C ASN A 81 14.10 -6.84 7.06
N ASP A 82 14.48 -5.58 7.29
CA ASP A 82 14.77 -5.09 8.64
C ASP A 82 13.49 -5.04 9.50
N MET A 83 12.34 -4.62 8.93
CA MET A 83 11.04 -4.66 9.61
C MET A 83 10.64 -6.05 10.06
N LEU A 84 10.76 -7.04 9.18
CA LEU A 84 10.48 -8.44 9.49
C LEU A 84 11.40 -8.98 10.59
N ARG A 85 12.67 -8.53 10.61
CA ARG A 85 13.64 -8.90 11.66
C ARG A 85 13.31 -8.23 13.00
N THR A 86 12.91 -6.97 12.99
CA THR A 86 12.63 -6.17 14.20
C THR A 86 11.27 -6.49 14.80
N PHE A 87 10.26 -6.76 13.97
CA PHE A 87 8.89 -7.06 14.39
C PHE A 87 8.48 -8.45 13.91
N SER A 88 8.99 -9.48 14.59
CA SER A 88 8.75 -10.90 14.24
C SER A 88 7.28 -11.35 14.31
N TRP A 89 6.39 -10.51 14.81
CA TRP A 89 4.95 -10.73 14.91
C TRP A 89 4.15 -10.19 13.72
N LEU A 90 4.80 -9.53 12.75
CA LEU A 90 4.16 -9.07 11.52
C LEU A 90 3.66 -10.25 10.68
N ARG A 91 2.45 -10.13 10.14
CA ARG A 91 1.82 -11.18 9.32
C ARG A 91 1.59 -10.79 7.87
N ILE A 92 1.38 -9.50 7.63
CA ILE A 92 1.03 -8.94 6.32
C ILE A 92 1.85 -7.66 6.16
N GLY A 93 2.48 -7.49 5.00
CA GLY A 93 3.12 -6.24 4.59
C GLY A 93 2.41 -5.66 3.38
N LEU A 94 2.16 -4.35 3.40
CA LEU A 94 1.58 -3.59 2.29
C LEU A 94 2.58 -2.53 1.83
N MET A 95 2.94 -2.54 0.55
CA MET A 95 3.64 -1.42 -0.07
C MET A 95 2.59 -0.44 -0.58
N VAL A 96 2.59 0.78 -0.06
CA VAL A 96 1.65 1.83 -0.42
C VAL A 96 2.42 3.00 -1.01
N GLY A 97 1.98 3.47 -2.18
CA GLY A 97 2.56 4.66 -2.78
C GLY A 97 1.77 5.21 -3.94
N ILE A 98 2.23 6.36 -4.43
CA ILE A 98 1.70 7.01 -5.62
C ILE A 98 2.31 6.39 -6.88
N ALA A 99 1.47 6.22 -7.90
CA ALA A 99 1.88 5.68 -9.19
C ALA A 99 1.25 6.48 -10.33
N GLY A 100 1.92 6.48 -11.48
CA GLY A 100 1.34 6.94 -12.73
C GLY A 100 0.38 5.89 -13.29
N GLY A 101 -0.76 6.34 -13.82
CA GLY A 101 -1.74 5.50 -14.49
C GLY A 101 -1.67 5.67 -16.01
N VAL A 102 -1.88 4.57 -16.75
CA VAL A 102 -2.11 4.61 -18.19
C VAL A 102 -3.59 4.32 -18.42
N TRP A 103 -4.31 5.33 -18.90
CA TRP A 103 -5.73 5.19 -19.21
C TRP A 103 -5.92 4.50 -20.57
N SER A 104 -6.94 3.64 -20.66
CA SER A 104 -7.44 3.08 -21.93
C SER A 104 -8.97 2.91 -21.85
N PRO A 105 -9.69 2.83 -22.98
CA PRO A 105 -11.13 2.55 -22.98
C PRO A 105 -11.51 1.28 -22.22
N GLU A 106 -10.62 0.29 -22.17
CA GLU A 106 -10.80 -0.99 -21.48
C GLU A 106 -10.29 -0.98 -20.03
N SER A 107 -9.58 0.06 -19.61
CA SER A 107 -9.04 0.18 -18.25
C SER A 107 -9.06 1.64 -17.80
N ASP A 108 -10.08 1.96 -17.01
CA ASP A 108 -10.28 3.30 -16.45
C ASP A 108 -9.37 3.54 -15.24
N VAL A 109 -8.10 3.83 -15.51
CA VAL A 109 -7.13 4.26 -14.48
C VAL A 109 -7.13 5.78 -14.42
N SER A 110 -8.04 6.34 -13.61
CA SER A 110 -8.20 7.79 -13.42
C SER A 110 -7.43 8.33 -12.20
N LEU A 111 -7.04 9.61 -12.26
CA LEU A 111 -6.34 10.28 -11.17
C LEU A 111 -7.15 10.22 -9.88
N GLY A 112 -6.53 9.78 -8.78
CA GLY A 112 -7.16 9.66 -7.47
C GLY A 112 -7.85 8.33 -7.20
N GLY A 113 -7.83 7.39 -8.16
CA GLY A 113 -8.20 6.00 -7.91
C GLY A 113 -7.15 5.24 -7.09
N VAL A 114 -7.57 4.14 -6.48
CA VAL A 114 -6.69 3.19 -5.79
C VAL A 114 -6.57 1.94 -6.65
N VAL A 115 -5.34 1.57 -7.00
CA VAL A 115 -5.04 0.34 -7.75
C VAL A 115 -4.44 -0.69 -6.80
N VAL A 116 -4.95 -1.91 -6.84
CA VAL A 116 -4.43 -3.03 -6.04
C VAL A 116 -3.77 -4.04 -6.99
N GLY A 117 -2.49 -4.33 -6.77
CA GLY A 117 -1.69 -5.24 -7.60
C GLY A 117 -2.02 -6.71 -7.39
N ILE A 118 -3.22 -7.13 -7.80
CA ILE A 118 -3.67 -8.53 -7.76
C ILE A 118 -4.07 -9.02 -9.15
N HIS A 119 -3.90 -10.32 -9.40
CA HIS A 119 -4.45 -10.97 -10.58
C HIS A 119 -5.72 -11.75 -10.20
N PRO A 120 -6.83 -11.65 -10.95
CA PRO A 120 -8.10 -12.31 -10.62
C PRO A 120 -8.00 -13.83 -10.45
N THR A 121 -7.07 -14.46 -11.17
CA THR A 121 -6.85 -15.93 -11.10
C THR A 121 -5.80 -16.35 -10.06
N GLY A 122 -5.32 -15.43 -9.22
CA GLY A 122 -4.26 -15.71 -8.23
C GLY A 122 -2.84 -15.79 -8.81
N GLU A 123 -2.67 -15.43 -10.09
CA GLU A 123 -1.36 -15.23 -10.70
C GLU A 123 -0.69 -13.93 -10.21
N VAL A 124 0.51 -13.67 -10.70
CA VAL A 124 1.31 -12.50 -10.30
C VAL A 124 0.63 -11.21 -10.79
N GLY A 125 0.11 -10.40 -9.87
CA GLY A 125 -0.55 -9.12 -10.16
C GLY A 125 0.40 -7.94 -10.42
N ILE A 126 1.71 -8.11 -10.20
CA ILE A 126 2.72 -7.06 -10.39
C ILE A 126 3.83 -7.57 -11.30
N ILE A 127 4.12 -6.86 -12.38
CA ILE A 127 5.17 -7.20 -13.34
C ILE A 127 6.32 -6.21 -13.19
N GLN A 128 7.52 -6.71 -12.88
CA GLN A 128 8.73 -5.90 -12.87
C GLN A 128 9.27 -5.78 -14.30
N TYR A 129 9.16 -4.59 -14.88
CA TYR A 129 9.54 -4.32 -16.28
C TYR A 129 11.06 -4.30 -16.51
N ASP A 130 11.84 -3.94 -15.49
CA ASP A 130 13.31 -3.93 -15.50
C ASP A 130 13.93 -5.35 -15.55
N TYR A 131 13.13 -6.38 -15.28
CA TYR A 131 13.49 -7.80 -15.48
C TYR A 131 12.99 -8.36 -16.81
N CYS A 132 12.82 -7.52 -17.84
CA CYS A 132 12.53 -7.98 -19.19
C CYS A 132 13.81 -8.03 -20.03
N ARG A 133 14.08 -9.17 -20.69
CA ARG A 133 15.10 -9.22 -21.74
C ARG A 133 14.44 -9.05 -23.10
N SER A 134 14.91 -8.09 -23.88
CA SER A 134 14.68 -8.11 -25.33
C SER A 134 15.64 -9.12 -25.94
N ILE A 135 15.09 -10.17 -26.54
CA ILE A 135 15.86 -11.09 -27.36
C ILE A 135 15.60 -10.68 -28.81
N GLN A 136 16.66 -10.50 -29.59
CA GLN A 136 16.56 -10.17 -31.01
C GLN A 136 15.62 -11.16 -31.71
N ASP A 137 14.64 -10.64 -32.45
CA ASP A 137 13.60 -11.40 -33.16
C ASP A 137 12.66 -12.27 -32.29
N LYS A 138 12.53 -11.95 -30.98
CA LYS A 138 11.51 -12.58 -30.11
C LYS A 138 10.69 -11.54 -29.34
N ALA A 139 9.48 -11.95 -28.96
CA ALA A 139 8.65 -11.19 -28.02
C ALA A 139 9.38 -11.01 -26.68
N PHE A 140 9.03 -9.94 -25.95
CA PHE A 140 9.56 -9.64 -24.62
C PHE A 140 9.54 -10.88 -23.71
N VAL A 141 10.71 -11.26 -23.19
CA VAL A 141 10.81 -12.37 -22.24
C VAL A 141 10.86 -11.81 -20.83
N LYS A 142 9.80 -12.07 -20.06
CA LYS A 142 9.73 -11.81 -18.62
C LYS A 142 10.72 -12.75 -17.91
N THR A 143 11.79 -12.21 -17.34
CA THR A 143 12.85 -13.01 -16.66
C THR A 143 12.74 -13.04 -15.14
N GLY A 144 11.74 -12.37 -14.57
CA GLY A 144 11.47 -12.36 -13.13
C GLY A 144 9.97 -12.36 -12.82
N ALA A 145 9.60 -12.93 -11.68
CA ALA A 145 8.23 -12.93 -11.16
C ALA A 145 8.25 -12.52 -9.68
N ILE A 146 7.36 -11.60 -9.32
CA ILE A 146 7.08 -11.29 -7.92
C ILE A 146 6.24 -12.43 -7.33
N ASN A 147 6.36 -12.67 -6.03
CA ASN A 147 5.55 -13.68 -5.35
C ASN A 147 4.05 -13.45 -5.57
N LYS A 148 3.30 -14.55 -5.68
CA LYS A 148 1.84 -14.51 -5.76
C LYS A 148 1.27 -13.95 -4.47
N THR A 149 0.16 -13.21 -4.59
CA THR A 149 -0.55 -12.65 -3.45
C THR A 149 -1.08 -13.80 -2.56
N PRO A 150 -0.84 -13.76 -1.23
CA PRO A 150 -1.40 -14.74 -0.30
C PRO A 150 -2.93 -14.86 -0.42
N GLY A 151 -3.47 -16.08 -0.32
CA GLY A 151 -4.91 -16.34 -0.49
C GLY A 151 -5.82 -15.53 0.44
N ILE A 152 -5.36 -15.23 1.66
CA ILE A 152 -6.11 -14.38 2.60
C ILE A 152 -6.33 -12.96 2.05
N LEU A 153 -5.34 -12.40 1.35
CA LEU A 153 -5.45 -11.07 0.76
C LEU A 153 -6.31 -11.11 -0.50
N LEU A 154 -6.22 -12.16 -1.32
CA LEU A 154 -7.11 -12.35 -2.47
C LEU A 154 -8.58 -12.41 -2.02
N ASN A 155 -8.88 -13.23 -1.01
CA ASN A 155 -10.23 -13.33 -0.45
C ASN A 155 -10.72 -12.00 0.15
N ALA A 156 -9.82 -11.25 0.80
CA ALA A 156 -10.16 -9.93 1.34
C ALA A 156 -10.51 -8.93 0.23
N VAL A 157 -9.76 -8.90 -0.87
CA VAL A 157 -10.09 -8.02 -2.01
C VAL A 157 -11.42 -8.42 -2.65
N THR A 158 -11.68 -9.71 -2.85
CA THR A 158 -12.98 -10.18 -3.36
C THR A 158 -14.13 -9.75 -2.46
N ALA A 159 -13.97 -9.82 -1.13
CA ALA A 159 -14.98 -9.36 -0.19
C ALA A 159 -15.25 -7.86 -0.29
N VAL A 160 -14.19 -7.04 -0.40
CA VAL A 160 -14.30 -5.58 -0.60
C VAL A 160 -15.02 -5.25 -1.91
N GLN A 161 -14.66 -5.92 -3.00
CA GLN A 161 -15.30 -5.74 -4.31
C GLN A 161 -16.78 -6.12 -4.30
N ALA A 162 -17.13 -7.24 -3.64
CA ALA A 162 -18.52 -7.66 -3.48
C ALA A 162 -19.34 -6.63 -2.67
N GLU A 163 -18.75 -6.04 -1.63
CA GLU A 163 -19.40 -4.99 -0.84
C GLU A 163 -19.62 -3.71 -1.66
N GLN A 164 -18.63 -3.29 -2.46
CA GLN A 164 -18.75 -2.13 -3.36
C GLN A 164 -19.89 -2.32 -4.37
N LEU A 165 -19.99 -3.49 -5.00
CA LEU A 165 -21.06 -3.83 -5.93
C LEU A 165 -22.43 -3.90 -5.25
N PHE A 166 -22.51 -4.46 -4.04
CA PHE A 166 -23.78 -4.67 -3.34
C PHE A 166 -24.44 -3.36 -2.92
N TYR A 167 -23.65 -2.41 -2.41
CA TYR A 167 -24.21 -1.17 -1.84
C TYR A 167 -24.19 0.02 -2.80
N ASP A 168 -23.73 -0.15 -4.05
CA ASP A 168 -23.48 0.94 -5.02
C ASP A 168 -22.73 2.11 -4.34
N LEU A 169 -21.78 1.77 -3.47
CA LEU A 169 -21.14 2.75 -2.62
C LEU A 169 -20.17 3.56 -3.48
N PRO A 170 -20.29 4.91 -3.52
CA PRO A 170 -19.11 5.71 -3.79
C PRO A 170 -18.05 5.31 -2.74
N ASP A 171 -16.78 5.24 -3.13
CA ASP A 171 -15.53 4.76 -2.45
C ASP A 171 -15.33 5.02 -0.92
N THR A 172 -16.32 5.56 -0.22
CA THR A 172 -16.25 6.37 0.98
C THR A 172 -16.49 5.63 2.29
N LYS A 173 -17.05 4.41 2.30
CA LYS A 173 -17.37 3.72 3.57
C LYS A 173 -16.13 3.19 4.30
N CYS A 174 -15.06 2.85 3.57
CA CYS A 174 -13.81 2.36 4.15
C CYS A 174 -12.91 3.47 4.69
N ILE A 175 -13.38 4.73 4.73
CA ILE A 175 -12.51 5.89 4.98
C ILE A 175 -13.02 6.82 6.09
N SER A 176 -13.49 6.24 7.19
CA SER A 176 -13.89 6.97 8.40
C SER A 176 -12.82 7.98 8.86
N ASN A 177 -11.52 7.65 8.71
CA ASN A 177 -10.41 8.52 9.07
C ASN A 177 -10.21 9.72 8.12
N LEU A 178 -10.77 9.71 6.90
CA LEU A 178 -10.84 10.91 6.03
C LEU A 178 -11.80 11.98 6.55
N GLY A 179 -12.62 11.68 7.56
CA GLY A 179 -13.41 12.70 8.25
C GLY A 179 -12.55 13.70 9.04
N ARG A 180 -11.29 13.36 9.34
CA ARG A 180 -10.37 14.16 10.15
C ARG A 180 -9.71 15.26 9.32
N GLU A 181 -9.62 16.46 9.86
CA GLU A 181 -9.03 17.64 9.21
C GLU A 181 -7.65 17.38 8.59
N TYR A 182 -6.76 16.73 9.33
CA TYR A 182 -5.40 16.47 8.89
C TYR A 182 -5.32 15.38 7.81
N ALA A 183 -6.25 14.41 7.82
CA ALA A 183 -6.38 13.39 6.78
C ALA A 183 -6.97 13.94 5.48
N LYS A 184 -7.94 14.88 5.58
CA LYS A 184 -8.57 15.55 4.43
C LYS A 184 -7.56 16.24 3.50
N LYS A 185 -6.44 16.73 4.04
CA LYS A 185 -5.36 17.33 3.24
C LYS A 185 -4.81 16.38 2.19
N PHE A 186 -4.78 15.07 2.47
CA PHE A 186 -4.28 14.03 1.57
C PHE A 186 -5.38 13.45 0.67
N ALA A 187 -6.65 13.74 0.97
CA ALA A 187 -7.82 13.25 0.24
C ALA A 187 -8.19 14.10 -0.98
N LYS A 188 -7.52 15.23 -1.18
CA LYS A 188 -7.93 16.22 -2.16
C LYS A 188 -7.68 15.69 -3.58
N ARG A 189 -8.75 15.26 -4.24
CA ARG A 189 -8.75 14.92 -5.66
C ARG A 189 -8.79 16.20 -6.49
N SER A 190 -7.93 16.32 -7.51
CA SER A 190 -8.07 17.37 -8.52
C SER A 190 -9.35 17.09 -9.32
N ALA A 191 -10.18 18.10 -9.53
CA ALA A 191 -11.39 17.98 -10.36
C ALA A 191 -11.04 17.72 -11.84
N GLU A 192 -9.83 18.08 -12.26
CA GLU A 192 -9.32 17.89 -13.61
C GLU A 192 -8.17 16.88 -13.59
N GLY A 193 -8.35 15.78 -14.32
CA GLY A 193 -7.28 14.84 -14.62
C GLY A 193 -6.33 15.43 -15.65
N ARG A 194 -5.05 15.58 -15.29
CA ARG A 194 -4.01 15.94 -16.26
C ARG A 194 -3.49 14.66 -16.90
N LEU A 195 -4.04 14.32 -18.07
CA LEU A 195 -3.52 13.24 -18.90
C LEU A 195 -2.41 13.79 -19.81
N PHE A 196 -1.29 13.09 -19.85
CA PHE A 196 -0.27 13.35 -20.87
C PHE A 196 -0.68 12.66 -22.16
N HIS A 197 -0.44 13.32 -23.29
CA HIS A 197 -0.62 12.69 -24.59
C HIS A 197 0.33 11.48 -24.71
N ALA A 198 -0.07 10.41 -25.39
CA ALA A 198 0.75 9.19 -25.50
C ALA A 198 2.15 9.43 -26.12
N SER A 199 2.29 10.49 -26.93
CA SER A 199 3.57 10.92 -27.52
C SER A 199 4.35 11.93 -26.67
N TYR A 200 3.85 12.29 -25.48
CA TYR A 200 4.51 13.25 -24.61
C TYR A 200 5.83 12.66 -24.07
N THR A 201 6.94 13.30 -24.40
CA THR A 201 8.26 12.91 -23.89
C THR A 201 8.46 13.51 -22.51
N HIS A 202 8.44 12.67 -21.48
CA HIS A 202 8.78 13.07 -20.12
C HIS A 202 10.28 13.41 -20.05
N ARG A 203 10.61 14.61 -19.55
CA ARG A 203 12.00 14.93 -19.22
C ARG A 203 12.41 14.11 -18.00
N VAL A 204 13.51 13.40 -18.11
CA VAL A 204 14.14 12.72 -16.98
C VAL A 204 14.70 13.81 -16.06
N VAL A 205 14.28 13.78 -14.79
CA VAL A 205 14.83 14.63 -13.72
C VAL A 205 15.82 13.79 -12.92
#